data_AF-A0A6N3EWV5-F1
#
_entry.id   AF-A0A6N3EWV5-F1
#
_cell.length_a   1.000
_cell.length_b   1.000
_cell.length_c   1.000
_cell.angle_alpha   90.00
_cell.angle_beta   90.00
_cell.angle_gamma   90.00
#
_symmetry.space_group_name_H-M   'P 1'
#
loop_
_entity.id
_entity.type
_entity.pdbx_description
1 polymer ?
#
loop_
_entity_poly.entity_id
_entity_poly.type
_entity_poly.pdbx_seq_one_letter_code
_entity_poly.pdbx_strand_id
1 'polypeptide(L)' 'MLNETILKDELIIKIDSSSISSIDKFISLLNSNNIDVKAIGRDEYLIRL' A
#
# COMPACT_ATOMS: atom_id res chain seq x y z
N MET A 1 3.57 11.93 15.23
CA MET A 1 4.74 11.03 15.26
C MET A 1 4.27 9.68 14.74
N LEU A 2 4.78 9.25 13.58
CA LEU A 2 4.76 7.83 13.24
C LEU A 2 5.73 7.16 14.20
N ASN A 3 5.25 6.22 15.01
CA ASN A 3 6.15 5.33 15.74
C ASN A 3 6.83 4.46 14.69
N GLU A 4 8.01 4.89 14.24
CA GLU A 4 8.79 4.24 13.19
C GLU A 4 9.33 2.91 13.71
N THR A 5 8.51 1.88 13.60
CA THR A 5 9.02 0.53 13.44
C THR A 5 8.34 -0.02 12.20
N ILE A 6 8.74 0.49 11.04
CA ILE A 6 8.52 -0.24 9.80
C ILE A 6 9.29 -1.54 9.98
N LEU A 7 8.56 -2.64 10.17
CA LEU A 7 9.18 -3.94 10.34
C LEU A 7 9.93 -4.26 9.05
N LYS A 8 11.03 -5.01 9.18
CA LYS A 8 11.67 -5.62 8.02
C LYS A 8 10.58 -6.37 7.27
N ASP A 9 10.39 -6.05 5.99
CA ASP A 9 9.34 -6.60 5.09
C ASP A 9 7.99 -5.85 5.05
N GLU A 10 7.88 -4.68 5.70
CA GLU A 10 6.75 -3.75 5.53
C GLU A 10 7.14 -2.50 4.71
N LEU A 11 6.24 -2.05 3.83
CA LEU A 11 6.40 -0.84 3.02
C LEU A 11 5.12 -0.01 3.09
N ILE A 12 5.24 1.28 3.43
CA ILE A 12 4.12 2.22 3.35
C ILE A 12 4.27 3.05 2.08
N ILE A 13 3.25 3.02 1.21
CA ILE A 13 3.19 3.85 0.00
C ILE A 13 2.05 4.85 0.13
N LYS A 14 2.35 6.11 -0.20
CA LYS A 14 1.36 7.17 -0.37
C LYS A 14 1.16 7.46 -1.86
N ILE A 15 -0.06 7.26 -2.36
CA ILE A 15 -0.39 7.41 -3.78
C ILE A 15 -1.48 8.45 -3.94
N ASP A 16 -1.16 9.57 -4.56
CA ASP A 16 -2.11 10.65 -4.87
C ASP A 16 -3.35 10.09 -5.60
N SER A 17 -4.55 10.32 -5.04
CA SER A 17 -5.83 9.78 -5.52
C SER A 17 -6.33 10.37 -6.83
N SER A 18 -5.56 11.23 -7.50
CA SER A 18 -5.90 11.78 -8.82
C SER A 18 -6.24 10.73 -9.88
N SER A 19 -5.88 9.45 -9.68
CA SER A 19 -6.37 8.33 -10.50
C SER A 19 -6.68 7.08 -9.68
N ILE A 20 -7.84 7.07 -9.01
CA ILE A 20 -8.38 5.91 -8.25
C ILE A 20 -8.31 4.61 -9.06
N SER A 21 -8.66 4.65 -10.36
CA SER A 21 -8.62 3.47 -11.23
C SER A 21 -7.22 2.87 -11.41
N SER A 22 -6.17 3.70 -11.30
CA SER A 22 -4.79 3.24 -11.41
C SER A 22 -4.33 2.58 -10.12
N ILE A 23 -4.80 3.09 -8.97
CA ILE A 23 -4.57 2.50 -7.65
C ILE A 23 -5.21 1.12 -7.57
N ASP A 24 -6.47 0.97 -7.99
CA ASP A 24 -7.17 -0.33 -7.97
C ASP A 24 -6.43 -1.39 -8.80
N LYS A 25 -5.91 -1.01 -9.98
CA LYS A 25 -5.10 -1.90 -10.83
C LYS A 25 -3.78 -2.28 -10.17
N PHE A 26 -3.11 -1.31 -9.54
CA PHE A 26 -1.86 -1.55 -8.81
C PHE A 26 -2.07 -2.52 -7.64
N ILE A 27 -3.10 -2.30 -6.82
CA ILE A 27 -3.46 -3.20 -5.71
C ILE A 27 -3.80 -4.60 -6.24
N SER A 28 -4.58 -4.68 -7.32
CA SER A 28 -4.93 -5.96 -7.95
C SER A 28 -3.69 -6.74 -8.43
N LEU A 29 -2.71 -6.03 -9.00
CA LEU A 29 -1.44 -6.61 -9.43
C LEU A 29 -0.65 -7.17 -8.25
N LEU A 30 -0.54 -6.42 -7.14
CA LEU A 30 0.15 -6.88 -5.93
C LEU A 30 -0.52 -8.13 -5.34
N ASN A 31 -1.84 -8.10 -5.19
CA ASN A 31 -2.62 -9.24 -4.68
C ASN A 31 -2.45 -10.48 -5.55
N SER A 32 -2.37 -10.34 -6.89
CA SER A 32 -2.12 -11.47 -7.80
C SER A 32 -0.73 -12.11 -7.65
N ASN A 33 0.21 -11.41 -7.00
CA ASN A 33 1.55 -11.89 -6.69
C ASN A 33 1.69 -12.31 -5.21
N ASN A 34 0.57 -12.52 -4.50
CA ASN A 34 0.53 -12.88 -3.08
C ASN A 34 1.13 -11.83 -2.12
N ILE A 35 1.17 -10.57 -2.54
CA ILE A 35 1.59 -9.46 -1.69
C ILE A 35 0.34 -8.90 -0.99
N ASP A 36 0.37 -8.84 0.35
CA ASP A 36 -0.73 -8.30 1.15
C ASP A 36 -0.71 -6.76 1.11
N VAL A 37 -1.82 -6.16 0.70
CA VAL A 37 -1.99 -4.71 0.62
C VAL A 37 -3.18 -4.28 1.46
N LYS A 38 -2.92 -3.40 2.42
CA LYS A 38 -3.92 -2.88 3.35
C LYS A 38 -3.97 -1.35 3.31
N ALA A 39 -5.16 -0.79 3.06
CA ALA A 39 -5.36 0.65 3.22
C ALA A 39 -5.26 1.04 4.71
N ILE A 40 -4.42 2.03 5.02
CA ILE A 40 -4.19 2.52 6.39
C ILE A 40 -4.58 4.00 6.57
N GLY A 41 -4.86 4.71 5.48
CA GLY A 41 -5.29 6.11 5.50
C GLY A 41 -5.83 6.56 4.15
N ARG A 42 -6.14 7.86 4.03
CA ARG A 42 -6.44 8.46 2.73
C ARG A 42 -5.17 8.41 1.90
N ASP A 43 -5.23 7.72 0.77
CA ASP A 43 -4.12 7.62 -0.17
C ASP A 43 -2.89 6.87 0.38
N GLU A 44 -3.04 6.17 1.51
CA GLU A 44 -1.94 5.49 2.21
C GLU A 44 -2.21 3.98 2.31
N TYR A 45 -1.24 3.19 1.87
CA TYR A 45 -1.31 1.74 1.79
C TYR A 45 -0.09 1.11 2.47
N LEU A 46 -0.34 0.12 3.33
CA LEU A 46 0.67 -0.78 3.87
C LEU A 46 0.78 -2.00 2.97
N ILE A 47 2.00 -2.33 2.56
CA ILE A 47 2.36 -3.48 1.75
C ILE A 47 3.23 -4.37 2.60
N ARG A 48 2.94 -5.68 2.63
CA ARG A 48 3.74 -6.70 3.30
C ARG A 48 4.28 -7.68 2.27
N LEU A 49 5.60 -7.79 2.21
CA LEU A 49 6.34 -8.63 1.26
C LEU A 49 6.52 -10.07 1.75
#